data_AF-A0AAE6YCM5-F1
#
_entry.id   AF-A0AAE6YCM5-F1
#
_cell.length_a   1.000
_cell.length_b   1.000
_cell.length_c   1.000
_cell.angle_alpha   90.00
_cell.angle_beta   90.00
_cell.angle_gamma   90.00
#
_symmetry.space_group_name_H-M   'P 1'
#
loop_
_entity.id
_entity.type
_entity.pdbx_description
1 polymer ?
#
loop_
_entity_poly.entity_id
_entity_poly.type
_entity_poly.pdbx_seq_one_letter_code
_entity_poly.pdbx_strand_id
1 'polypeptide(L)'
;MRPTPRRALAATVLALAATAALSLPAPPSEAATAPEAVCTPTQAVANGGFESGAASWTASSASLITTRAGQSAHGGTGYAWLGGTGSTHTDTLTQSVTVPSGCARATLSFWLHIDTAETTSSTAYDKLTAKIGSTTLATYSNLDKNTGYARKSFDVSAFAGQTVTLALTGTEDSSLRTNFVLDDIALATEDVTTPPADGTRTPIAPSYTVSLSSDTTGTVWTGHQSATFTNASATPLAEVYLRLWDNYHGTCSAPPITVTGVTGGTAGALSVSCTALPITLATPLAQGQSATIGFDLGISVPSGADRFGHDGAFSFIGNALPVLAVKDGAGWHLDPYTNNGESFYSLAADFRVTLDHPSGLLVPATGTSVDTPGSSGRTVTTATATQVRDFAWAAGPFSKISGTSAAGTPVNVYSVTGISSSSAQSMLTTARTAVDAHASRFGAYPYGELDAVIDNNFWFGGMEYPGFVLDLVSTTALTHEIGHQWWYGIVGDDEYTSPWLDESFTDYATDLALGKTGANCWNSVSWASSAEKITNSMAYWDTHSSRYSTVVYGYGKCALHDLRRLIGDTAMAKLLKDYATSHWYGVSTTAEFKAAAQAATTTDLTSFWTTHRIEG
;
A
#
# COMPACT_ATOMS: atom_id res chain seq x y z
N MET A 1 39.52 -70.77 -23.53
CA MET A 1 38.05 -70.93 -23.45
C MET A 1 37.44 -69.85 -24.30
N ARG A 2 36.66 -70.22 -25.33
CA ARG A 2 36.38 -69.37 -26.50
C ARG A 2 35.52 -68.14 -26.13
N PRO A 3 35.94 -66.91 -26.48
CA PRO A 3 35.13 -65.70 -26.31
C PRO A 3 34.37 -65.37 -27.59
N THR A 4 33.14 -64.91 -27.43
CA THR A 4 32.21 -64.46 -28.47
C THR A 4 32.51 -63.01 -28.87
N PRO A 5 32.52 -62.66 -30.17
CA PRO A 5 32.81 -61.31 -30.63
C PRO A 5 31.54 -60.47 -30.90
N ARG A 6 31.70 -59.16 -30.71
CA ARG A 6 30.85 -58.10 -31.27
C ARG A 6 31.01 -58.03 -32.79
N ARG A 7 29.97 -57.61 -33.52
CA ARG A 7 30.12 -56.82 -34.76
C ARG A 7 28.82 -56.10 -35.17
N ALA A 8 29.04 -54.90 -35.71
CA ALA A 8 28.09 -53.93 -36.22
C ALA A 8 27.32 -54.43 -37.45
N LEU A 9 26.17 -53.81 -37.72
CA LEU A 9 25.40 -53.99 -38.95
C LEU A 9 25.34 -52.67 -39.75
N ALA A 10 25.74 -52.80 -41.00
CA ALA A 10 25.66 -51.81 -42.05
C ALA A 10 24.42 -52.04 -42.92
N ALA A 11 24.08 -51.00 -43.69
CA ALA A 11 22.93 -50.82 -44.55
C ALA A 11 22.67 -51.88 -45.65
N THR A 12 21.42 -51.93 -46.12
CA THR A 12 21.07 -52.52 -47.44
C THR A 12 19.84 -51.82 -48.08
N VAL A 13 20.13 -50.99 -49.09
CA VAL A 13 19.54 -50.83 -50.44
C VAL A 13 18.06 -51.23 -50.73
N LEU A 14 17.28 -50.19 -51.11
CA LEU A 14 16.44 -49.98 -52.32
C LEU A 14 15.37 -51.02 -52.77
N ALA A 15 14.12 -50.56 -52.94
CA ALA A 15 13.35 -50.66 -54.20
C ALA A 15 12.00 -49.90 -54.14
N LEU A 16 11.69 -49.23 -55.26
CA LEU A 16 10.52 -48.39 -55.56
C LEU A 16 9.26 -49.24 -55.85
N ALA A 17 8.10 -48.80 -55.36
CA ALA A 17 6.79 -49.16 -55.92
C ALA A 17 5.88 -47.93 -55.94
N ALA A 18 5.35 -47.61 -57.11
CA ALA A 18 4.45 -46.50 -57.37
C ALA A 18 3.03 -46.80 -56.84
N THR A 19 2.40 -45.83 -56.18
CA THR A 19 0.97 -45.84 -55.86
C THR A 19 0.32 -44.55 -56.32
N ALA A 20 -0.80 -44.71 -57.03
CA ALA A 20 -1.58 -43.68 -57.69
C ALA A 20 -2.06 -42.56 -56.74
N ALA A 21 -2.02 -41.33 -57.23
CA ALA A 21 -2.59 -40.17 -56.56
C ALA A 21 -4.12 -40.20 -56.64
N LEU A 22 -4.77 -40.39 -55.50
CA LEU A 22 -6.18 -40.05 -55.30
C LEU A 22 -6.28 -38.54 -55.05
N SER A 23 -6.90 -37.82 -55.98
CA SER A 23 -7.28 -36.42 -55.80
C SER A 23 -8.42 -36.31 -54.80
N LEU A 24 -8.13 -35.76 -53.61
CA LEU A 24 -9.16 -35.32 -52.66
C LEU A 24 -9.71 -33.95 -53.10
N PRO A 25 -11.01 -33.67 -52.88
CA PRO A 25 -11.58 -32.37 -53.21
C PRO A 25 -10.98 -31.29 -52.30
N ALA A 26 -10.72 -30.11 -52.89
CA ALA A 26 -10.29 -28.93 -52.15
C ALA A 26 -11.33 -28.58 -51.07
N PRO A 27 -10.90 -28.18 -49.86
CA PRO A 27 -11.82 -27.66 -48.86
C PRO A 27 -12.48 -26.38 -49.40
N PRO A 28 -13.73 -26.09 -49.01
CA PRO A 28 -14.39 -24.86 -49.40
C PRO A 28 -13.55 -23.68 -48.90
N SER A 29 -13.35 -22.68 -49.76
CA SER A 29 -12.76 -21.39 -49.40
C SER A 29 -13.54 -20.83 -48.21
N GLU A 30 -12.93 -20.86 -47.03
CA GLU A 30 -13.41 -20.12 -45.87
C GLU A 30 -13.48 -18.65 -46.30
N ALA A 31 -14.66 -18.06 -46.18
CA ALA A 31 -14.80 -16.63 -46.35
C ALA A 31 -13.85 -15.98 -45.32
N ALA A 32 -12.95 -15.11 -45.78
CA ALA A 32 -12.09 -14.35 -44.89
C ALA A 32 -12.96 -13.69 -43.81
N THR A 33 -12.86 -14.17 -42.58
CA THR A 33 -13.41 -13.50 -41.41
C THR A 33 -12.79 -12.12 -41.39
N ALA A 34 -13.64 -11.08 -41.34
CA ALA A 34 -13.18 -9.72 -41.13
C ALA A 34 -12.21 -9.70 -39.94
N PRO A 35 -11.11 -8.92 -39.98
CA PRO A 35 -10.18 -8.86 -38.87
C PRO A 35 -10.96 -8.56 -37.59
N GLU A 36 -10.78 -9.39 -36.55
CA GLU A 36 -11.34 -9.11 -35.23
C GLU A 36 -10.90 -7.69 -34.83
N ALA A 37 -11.86 -6.87 -34.41
CA ALA A 37 -11.58 -5.51 -33.99
C ALA A 37 -10.69 -5.57 -32.74
N VAL A 38 -9.39 -5.32 -32.91
CA VAL A 38 -8.43 -5.18 -31.81
C VAL A 38 -8.85 -3.97 -30.98
N CYS A 39 -9.03 -4.13 -29.67
CA CYS A 39 -9.26 -2.97 -28.82
C CYS A 39 -7.96 -2.16 -28.76
N THR A 40 -8.05 -0.87 -29.04
CA THR A 40 -6.99 0.09 -28.73
C THR A 40 -7.40 0.80 -27.45
N PRO A 41 -6.83 0.44 -26.28
CA PRO A 41 -7.12 1.14 -25.04
C PRO A 41 -6.95 2.64 -25.22
N THR A 42 -8.02 3.38 -24.99
CA THR A 42 -8.00 4.84 -25.13
C THR A 42 -8.80 5.49 -24.02
N GLN A 43 -8.38 6.69 -23.66
CA GLN A 43 -9.23 7.67 -22.99
C GLN A 43 -10.15 8.27 -24.04
N ALA A 44 -11.44 7.97 -23.99
CA ALA A 44 -12.41 8.41 -24.99
C ALA A 44 -13.00 9.80 -24.70
N VAL A 45 -12.88 10.30 -23.47
CA VAL A 45 -13.26 11.66 -23.11
C VAL A 45 -12.08 12.59 -23.37
N ALA A 46 -12.25 13.54 -24.28
CA ALA A 46 -11.30 14.61 -24.50
C ALA A 46 -11.50 15.73 -23.48
N ASN A 47 -10.40 16.32 -23.01
CA ASN A 47 -10.40 17.46 -22.09
C ASN A 47 -11.27 17.20 -20.83
N GLY A 48 -11.09 16.02 -20.23
CA GLY A 48 -11.86 15.56 -19.07
C GLY A 48 -11.63 16.35 -17.78
N GLY A 49 -10.41 16.86 -17.59
CA GLY A 49 -10.05 17.78 -16.50
C GLY A 49 -10.17 19.25 -16.87
N PHE A 50 -10.81 19.59 -18.00
CA PHE A 50 -11.20 20.96 -18.36
C PHE A 50 -10.09 22.03 -18.49
N GLU A 51 -8.81 21.66 -18.44
CA GLU A 51 -7.67 22.58 -18.58
C GLU A 51 -7.60 23.30 -19.94
N SER A 52 -8.30 22.80 -20.95
CA SER A 52 -8.46 23.46 -22.26
C SER A 52 -9.79 24.20 -22.40
N GLY A 53 -10.42 24.59 -21.29
CA GLY A 53 -11.71 25.28 -21.27
C GLY A 53 -12.82 24.45 -21.89
N ALA A 54 -13.69 25.06 -22.69
CA ALA A 54 -14.80 24.36 -23.35
C ALA A 54 -14.39 23.50 -24.55
N ALA A 55 -13.10 23.33 -24.84
CA ALA A 55 -12.65 22.48 -25.95
C ALA A 55 -13.22 21.05 -25.80
N SER A 56 -13.76 20.52 -26.89
CA SER A 56 -14.39 19.19 -26.97
C SER A 56 -15.68 19.00 -26.17
N TRP A 57 -16.19 20.03 -25.51
CA TRP A 57 -17.43 20.00 -24.74
C TRP A 57 -18.48 20.96 -25.34
N THR A 58 -19.74 20.54 -25.34
CA THR A 58 -20.90 21.40 -25.62
C THR A 58 -21.62 21.68 -24.31
N ALA A 59 -21.62 22.95 -23.89
CA ALA A 59 -22.23 23.41 -22.66
C ALA A 59 -23.41 24.35 -22.94
N SER A 60 -24.44 24.36 -22.10
CA SER A 60 -25.59 25.29 -22.20
C SER A 60 -25.20 26.76 -22.00
N SER A 61 -24.06 27.00 -21.37
CA SER A 61 -23.47 28.30 -21.10
C SER A 61 -21.94 28.22 -21.18
N ALA A 62 -21.30 29.27 -21.68
CA ALA A 62 -19.84 29.37 -21.73
C ALA A 62 -19.17 29.46 -20.35
N SER A 63 -19.94 29.76 -19.29
CA SER A 63 -19.43 29.89 -17.91
C SER A 63 -19.39 28.59 -17.12
N LEU A 64 -19.91 27.49 -17.69
CA LEU A 64 -20.00 26.20 -17.02
C LEU A 64 -18.63 25.58 -16.77
N ILE A 65 -17.76 25.63 -17.76
CA ILE A 65 -16.36 25.22 -17.61
C ILE A 65 -15.57 26.47 -17.21
N THR A 66 -14.93 26.42 -16.05
CA THR A 66 -14.45 27.63 -15.39
C THR A 66 -13.25 27.35 -14.49
N THR A 67 -12.59 28.44 -14.08
CA THR A 67 -11.53 28.49 -13.06
C THR A 67 -11.89 29.50 -11.96
N ARG A 68 -13.17 29.91 -11.89
CA ARG A 68 -13.64 31.00 -11.03
C ARG A 68 -13.49 30.68 -9.54
N ALA A 69 -13.34 31.69 -8.71
CA ALA A 69 -13.35 31.52 -7.26
C ALA A 69 -14.74 31.09 -6.75
N GLY A 70 -14.79 30.34 -5.64
CA GLY A 70 -16.01 29.90 -4.96
C GLY A 70 -16.19 28.38 -4.96
N GLN A 71 -15.56 27.68 -5.88
CA GLN A 71 -15.37 26.22 -5.90
C GLN A 71 -13.92 25.93 -6.33
N SER A 72 -13.42 24.74 -6.08
CA SER A 72 -12.06 24.32 -6.46
C SER A 72 -12.10 23.17 -7.48
N ALA A 73 -11.11 23.10 -8.36
CA ALA A 73 -10.86 21.91 -9.15
C ALA A 73 -10.42 20.74 -8.25
N HIS A 74 -10.66 19.52 -8.69
CA HIS A 74 -10.07 18.32 -8.08
C HIS A 74 -8.62 18.14 -8.55
N GLY A 75 -8.38 18.27 -9.85
CA GLY A 75 -7.06 18.26 -10.49
C GLY A 75 -6.84 19.54 -11.29
N GLY A 76 -5.59 20.01 -11.39
CA GLY A 76 -5.29 21.20 -12.20
C GLY A 76 -5.99 22.48 -11.73
N THR A 77 -6.58 23.22 -12.66
CA THR A 77 -7.22 24.53 -12.42
C THR A 77 -8.64 24.65 -12.98
N GLY A 78 -8.97 23.86 -14.00
CA GLY A 78 -10.27 23.88 -14.68
C GLY A 78 -11.25 22.89 -14.07
N TYR A 79 -12.53 23.22 -14.07
CA TYR A 79 -13.59 22.31 -13.65
C TYR A 79 -14.94 22.73 -14.27
N ALA A 80 -15.92 21.83 -14.26
CA ALA A 80 -17.29 22.12 -14.66
C ALA A 80 -18.19 22.38 -13.46
N TRP A 81 -18.96 23.46 -13.46
CA TRP A 81 -19.85 23.85 -12.37
C TRP A 81 -21.27 24.07 -12.88
N LEU A 82 -22.11 23.06 -12.68
CA LEU A 82 -23.53 23.05 -13.05
C LEU A 82 -24.39 23.49 -11.85
N GLY A 83 -25.43 24.29 -12.10
CA GLY A 83 -26.28 24.86 -11.06
C GLY A 83 -25.63 26.05 -10.34
N GLY A 84 -25.97 26.25 -9.07
CA GLY A 84 -25.46 27.36 -8.25
C GLY A 84 -26.20 28.68 -8.42
N THR A 85 -27.32 28.70 -9.17
CA THR A 85 -28.09 29.91 -9.50
C THR A 85 -29.05 30.29 -8.38
N GLY A 86 -29.64 29.31 -7.71
CA GLY A 86 -30.66 29.53 -6.67
C GLY A 86 -32.04 29.95 -7.20
N SER A 87 -32.34 29.59 -8.45
CA SER A 87 -33.63 29.79 -9.12
C SER A 87 -33.77 28.77 -10.26
N THR A 88 -34.97 28.62 -10.83
CA THR A 88 -35.24 27.55 -11.80
C THR A 88 -34.30 27.64 -12.99
N HIS A 89 -33.41 26.66 -13.09
CA HIS A 89 -32.33 26.67 -14.06
C HIS A 89 -32.00 25.25 -14.50
N THR A 90 -31.47 25.09 -15.70
CA THR A 90 -30.96 23.80 -16.17
C THR A 90 -29.69 24.01 -16.96
N ASP A 91 -28.63 23.36 -16.48
CA ASP A 91 -27.34 23.31 -17.16
C ASP A 91 -27.13 21.95 -17.79
N THR A 92 -26.56 21.95 -18.99
CA THR A 92 -26.19 20.72 -19.70
C THR A 92 -24.75 20.83 -20.14
N LEU A 93 -23.98 19.77 -19.88
CA LEU A 93 -22.63 19.57 -20.37
C LEU A 93 -22.58 18.24 -21.11
N THR A 94 -22.18 18.26 -22.38
CA THR A 94 -22.23 17.08 -23.25
C THR A 94 -20.97 16.93 -24.09
N GLN A 95 -20.61 15.67 -24.38
CA GLN A 95 -19.56 15.31 -25.32
C GLN A 95 -19.96 14.05 -26.09
N SER A 96 -19.69 14.02 -27.38
CA SER A 96 -19.80 12.78 -28.16
C SER A 96 -18.56 11.94 -27.92
N VAL A 97 -18.74 10.73 -27.37
CA VAL A 97 -17.65 9.80 -27.06
C VAL A 97 -17.84 8.53 -27.87
N THR A 98 -16.75 8.03 -28.47
CA THR A 98 -16.77 6.73 -29.16
C THR A 98 -16.17 5.69 -28.25
N VAL A 99 -16.96 4.71 -27.83
CA VAL A 99 -16.46 3.54 -27.10
C VAL A 99 -15.96 2.55 -28.16
N PRO A 100 -14.65 2.26 -28.26
CA PRO A 100 -14.14 1.42 -29.33
C PRO A 100 -14.80 0.03 -29.35
N SER A 101 -15.03 -0.52 -30.54
CA SER A 101 -15.44 -1.91 -30.70
C SER A 101 -14.28 -2.85 -30.36
N GLY A 102 -14.58 -4.00 -29.76
CA GLY A 102 -13.56 -5.01 -29.43
C GLY A 102 -12.97 -4.90 -28.02
N CYS A 103 -13.26 -3.82 -27.29
CA CYS A 103 -12.88 -3.70 -25.88
C CYS A 103 -13.82 -4.52 -24.99
N ALA A 104 -13.26 -5.29 -24.07
CA ALA A 104 -14.00 -6.16 -23.17
C ALA A 104 -14.57 -5.41 -21.96
N ARG A 105 -13.94 -4.29 -21.59
CA ARG A 105 -14.45 -3.39 -20.55
C ARG A 105 -14.33 -1.94 -20.98
N ALA A 106 -15.34 -1.14 -20.65
CA ALA A 106 -15.31 0.31 -20.72
C ALA A 106 -15.84 0.89 -19.40
N THR A 107 -15.07 1.78 -18.76
CA THR A 107 -15.42 2.38 -17.47
C THR A 107 -15.46 3.90 -17.61
N LEU A 108 -16.61 4.51 -17.34
CA LEU A 108 -16.76 5.95 -17.20
C LEU A 108 -16.59 6.32 -15.72
N SER A 109 -15.71 7.27 -15.42
CA SER A 109 -15.57 7.86 -14.09
C SER A 109 -15.48 9.37 -14.13
N PHE A 110 -15.84 10.02 -13.02
CA PHE A 110 -15.67 11.46 -12.80
C PHE A 110 -15.62 11.76 -11.31
N TRP A 111 -15.03 12.89 -10.94
CA TRP A 111 -15.07 13.40 -9.58
C TRP A 111 -16.22 14.39 -9.43
N LEU A 112 -16.97 14.26 -8.34
CA LEU A 112 -18.14 15.10 -8.07
C LEU A 112 -18.09 15.68 -6.64
N HIS A 113 -18.15 17.01 -6.55
CA HIS A 113 -18.40 17.75 -5.32
C HIS A 113 -19.78 18.40 -5.38
N ILE A 114 -20.55 18.25 -4.29
CA ILE A 114 -21.88 18.82 -4.15
C ILE A 114 -21.94 19.69 -2.89
N ASP A 115 -22.24 20.97 -3.09
CA ASP A 115 -22.52 21.95 -2.03
C ASP A 115 -23.93 22.51 -2.23
N THR A 116 -24.67 22.76 -1.15
CA THR A 116 -26.06 23.23 -1.25
C THR A 116 -26.43 24.18 -0.13
N ALA A 117 -27.25 25.18 -0.47
CA ALA A 117 -27.95 26.04 0.47
C ALA A 117 -29.26 25.41 0.99
N GLU A 118 -29.66 24.28 0.44
CA GLU A 118 -30.81 23.52 0.92
C GLU A 118 -30.58 22.97 2.33
N THR A 119 -31.63 23.07 3.15
CA THR A 119 -31.59 22.63 4.56
C THR A 119 -32.35 21.34 4.81
N THR A 120 -33.10 20.85 3.81
CA THR A 120 -33.80 19.57 3.90
C THR A 120 -32.83 18.40 3.96
N SER A 121 -33.24 17.33 4.66
CA SER A 121 -32.54 16.05 4.69
C SER A 121 -33.30 14.94 3.97
N SER A 122 -34.47 15.23 3.39
CA SER A 122 -35.35 14.20 2.82
C SER A 122 -35.89 14.52 1.42
N THR A 123 -35.80 15.77 0.95
CA THR A 123 -36.32 16.16 -0.36
C THR A 123 -35.18 16.46 -1.34
N ALA A 124 -35.16 15.75 -2.47
CA ALA A 124 -34.26 16.01 -3.58
C ALA A 124 -34.87 17.05 -4.53
N TYR A 125 -34.64 18.32 -4.24
CA TYR A 125 -35.10 19.48 -5.03
C TYR A 125 -34.27 19.62 -6.30
N ASP A 126 -32.96 19.79 -6.13
CA ASP A 126 -32.01 19.97 -7.22
C ASP A 126 -31.36 18.64 -7.57
N LYS A 127 -31.07 18.42 -8.87
CA LYS A 127 -30.56 17.13 -9.35
C LYS A 127 -29.46 17.29 -10.40
N LEU A 128 -28.43 16.46 -10.29
CA LEU A 128 -27.48 16.18 -11.35
C LEU A 128 -27.77 14.78 -11.91
N THR A 129 -28.03 14.68 -13.21
CA THR A 129 -28.21 13.40 -13.89
C THR A 129 -27.07 13.15 -14.86
N ALA A 130 -26.40 12.00 -14.71
CA ALA A 130 -25.37 11.52 -15.64
C ALA A 130 -25.97 10.46 -16.57
N LYS A 131 -25.82 10.67 -17.88
CA LYS A 131 -26.29 9.76 -18.92
C LYS A 131 -25.21 9.45 -19.94
N ILE A 132 -25.30 8.27 -20.54
CA ILE A 132 -24.57 7.92 -21.75
C ILE A 132 -25.55 7.31 -22.76
N GLY A 133 -25.63 7.93 -23.94
CA GLY A 133 -26.73 7.66 -24.88
C GLY A 133 -28.09 7.98 -24.23
N SER A 134 -29.01 7.01 -24.23
CA SER A 134 -30.31 7.12 -23.56
C SER A 134 -30.31 6.58 -22.11
N THR A 135 -29.21 5.95 -21.67
CA THR A 135 -29.13 5.29 -20.35
C THR A 135 -28.73 6.28 -19.27
N THR A 136 -29.53 6.34 -18.20
CA THR A 136 -29.16 7.04 -16.96
C THR A 136 -28.23 6.17 -16.14
N LEU A 137 -27.03 6.67 -15.85
CA LEU A 137 -26.03 5.99 -15.02
C LEU A 137 -26.26 6.27 -13.54
N ALA A 138 -26.52 7.53 -13.20
CA ALA A 138 -26.88 7.95 -11.85
C ALA A 138 -27.63 9.29 -11.84
N THR A 139 -28.35 9.52 -10.75
CA THR A 139 -28.89 10.83 -10.39
C THR A 139 -28.43 11.15 -8.97
N TYR A 140 -27.81 12.32 -8.81
CA TYR A 140 -27.42 12.92 -7.53
C TYR A 140 -28.27 14.15 -7.26
N SER A 141 -28.27 14.64 -6.03
CA SER A 141 -29.12 15.73 -5.58
C SER A 141 -28.48 16.58 -4.49
N ASN A 142 -29.18 17.62 -4.05
CA ASN A 142 -28.86 18.38 -2.83
C ASN A 142 -28.72 17.50 -1.57
N LEU A 143 -29.32 16.30 -1.53
CA LEU A 143 -29.16 15.35 -0.42
C LEU A 143 -27.81 14.63 -0.40
N ASP A 144 -27.08 14.65 -1.52
CA ASP A 144 -25.80 13.97 -1.72
C ASP A 144 -24.60 14.90 -1.43
N LYS A 145 -24.82 16.01 -0.72
CA LYS A 145 -23.78 16.98 -0.37
C LYS A 145 -22.62 16.33 0.37
N ASN A 146 -21.40 16.74 0.05
CA ASN A 146 -20.17 16.15 0.60
C ASN A 146 -19.10 17.21 0.85
N THR A 147 -18.18 16.91 1.76
CA THR A 147 -16.97 17.73 1.94
C THR A 147 -15.96 17.36 0.85
N GLY A 148 -15.81 18.21 -0.16
CA GLY A 148 -14.89 17.98 -1.28
C GLY A 148 -15.41 16.99 -2.32
N TYR A 149 -14.50 16.48 -3.16
CA TYR A 149 -14.85 15.60 -4.28
C TYR A 149 -14.96 14.14 -3.88
N ALA A 150 -15.89 13.41 -4.53
CA ALA A 150 -15.98 11.96 -4.47
C ALA A 150 -15.99 11.37 -5.89
N ARG A 151 -15.18 10.33 -6.12
CA ARG A 151 -15.10 9.65 -7.40
C ARG A 151 -16.34 8.78 -7.65
N LYS A 152 -16.95 8.91 -8.82
CA LYS A 152 -18.05 8.09 -9.33
C LYS A 152 -17.55 7.27 -10.51
N SER A 153 -18.00 6.02 -10.62
CA SER A 153 -17.52 5.07 -11.64
C SER A 153 -18.64 4.15 -12.11
N PHE A 154 -18.72 3.91 -13.42
CA PHE A 154 -19.78 3.15 -14.08
C PHE A 154 -19.21 2.25 -15.16
N ASP A 155 -19.67 1.01 -15.20
CA ASP A 155 -19.47 0.13 -16.34
C ASP A 155 -20.36 0.58 -17.51
N VAL A 156 -19.73 0.93 -18.62
CA VAL A 156 -20.37 1.36 -19.87
C VAL A 156 -19.99 0.45 -21.04
N SER A 157 -19.55 -0.78 -20.76
CA SER A 157 -19.13 -1.77 -21.76
C SER A 157 -20.25 -2.12 -22.76
N ALA A 158 -21.51 -1.97 -22.35
CA ALA A 158 -22.67 -2.15 -23.23
C ALA A 158 -22.70 -1.20 -24.45
N PHE A 159 -21.91 -0.13 -24.43
CA PHE A 159 -21.80 0.84 -25.52
C PHE A 159 -20.60 0.58 -26.45
N ALA A 160 -19.86 -0.51 -26.26
CA ALA A 160 -18.73 -0.87 -27.11
C ALA A 160 -19.12 -0.88 -28.61
N GLY A 161 -18.28 -0.27 -29.43
CA GLY A 161 -18.51 -0.07 -30.86
C GLY A 161 -19.50 1.05 -31.21
N GLN A 162 -20.00 1.81 -30.23
CA GLN A 162 -20.95 2.88 -30.45
C GLN A 162 -20.34 4.25 -30.16
N THR A 163 -20.70 5.21 -31.00
CA THR A 163 -20.54 6.64 -30.68
C THR A 163 -21.81 7.11 -29.98
N VAL A 164 -21.68 7.52 -28.72
CA VAL A 164 -22.79 7.91 -27.85
C VAL A 164 -22.52 9.26 -27.21
N THR A 165 -23.59 9.96 -26.85
CA THR A 165 -23.46 11.23 -26.13
C THR A 165 -23.34 10.96 -24.64
N LEU A 166 -22.22 11.37 -24.03
CA LEU A 166 -22.10 11.57 -22.59
C LEU A 166 -22.79 12.90 -22.25
N ALA A 167 -23.74 12.86 -21.32
CA ALA A 167 -24.49 14.05 -20.90
C ALA A 167 -24.58 14.15 -19.38
N LEU A 168 -24.19 15.31 -18.86
CA LEU A 168 -24.33 15.70 -17.47
C LEU A 168 -25.33 16.86 -17.43
N THR A 169 -26.42 16.70 -16.66
CA THR A 169 -27.50 17.70 -16.60
C THR A 169 -27.81 18.05 -15.16
N GLY A 170 -27.56 19.30 -14.79
CA GLY A 170 -27.92 19.88 -13.49
C GLY A 170 -29.24 20.64 -13.63
N THR A 171 -30.19 20.39 -12.75
CA THR A 171 -31.47 21.11 -12.69
C THR A 171 -31.67 21.65 -11.29
N GLU A 172 -31.92 22.96 -11.19
CA GLU A 172 -32.31 23.65 -9.96
C GLU A 172 -33.81 23.93 -9.97
N ASP A 173 -34.43 23.88 -8.80
CA ASP A 173 -35.83 24.26 -8.60
C ASP A 173 -35.99 25.80 -8.46
N SER A 174 -37.15 26.29 -8.00
CA SER A 174 -37.41 27.74 -7.93
C SER A 174 -36.62 28.52 -6.86
N SER A 175 -35.91 27.88 -5.93
CA SER A 175 -35.26 28.58 -4.81
C SER A 175 -34.10 27.79 -4.19
N LEU A 176 -33.14 28.51 -3.60
CA LEU A 176 -31.93 27.93 -2.98
C LEU A 176 -31.05 27.21 -4.00
N ARG A 177 -29.73 27.31 -3.80
CA ARG A 177 -28.76 26.86 -4.80
C ARG A 177 -28.20 25.49 -4.43
N THR A 178 -27.92 24.68 -5.45
CA THR A 178 -27.05 23.51 -5.33
C THR A 178 -25.98 23.57 -6.41
N ASN A 179 -24.73 23.46 -5.98
CA ASN A 179 -23.55 23.43 -6.83
C ASN A 179 -23.21 21.97 -7.14
N PHE A 180 -23.19 21.60 -8.41
CA PHE A 180 -22.68 20.32 -8.88
C PHE A 180 -21.37 20.56 -9.61
N VAL A 181 -20.25 20.32 -8.90
CA VAL A 181 -18.90 20.59 -9.41
C VAL A 181 -18.27 19.28 -9.85
N LEU A 182 -17.92 19.21 -11.13
CA LEU A 182 -17.44 18.02 -11.82
C LEU A 182 -16.03 18.25 -12.33
N ASP A 183 -15.19 17.24 -12.20
CA ASP A 183 -13.82 17.29 -12.68
C ASP A 183 -13.29 15.90 -13.05
N ASP A 184 -12.18 15.87 -13.80
CA ASP A 184 -11.43 14.67 -14.19
C ASP A 184 -12.33 13.56 -14.78
N ILE A 185 -13.16 13.93 -15.76
CA ILE A 185 -14.06 12.99 -16.45
C ILE A 185 -13.25 12.09 -17.38
N ALA A 186 -13.38 10.78 -17.20
CA ALA A 186 -12.60 9.78 -17.91
C ALA A 186 -13.48 8.62 -18.37
N LEU A 187 -13.39 8.21 -19.64
CA LEU A 187 -13.88 6.94 -20.16
C LEU A 187 -12.69 6.10 -20.62
N ALA A 188 -12.29 5.15 -19.79
CA ALA A 188 -11.20 4.21 -20.07
C ALA A 188 -11.75 2.94 -20.72
N THR A 189 -11.04 2.41 -21.72
CA THR A 189 -11.40 1.16 -22.43
C THR A 189 -10.25 0.17 -22.38
N GLU A 190 -10.56 -1.11 -22.18
CA GLU A 190 -9.58 -2.17 -21.94
C GLU A 190 -9.87 -3.39 -22.83
N ASP A 191 -8.82 -3.98 -23.43
CA ASP A 191 -8.89 -5.27 -24.14
C ASP A 191 -8.75 -6.43 -23.13
N VAL A 192 -9.46 -7.54 -23.29
CA VAL A 192 -9.18 -8.78 -22.52
C VAL A 192 -8.03 -9.60 -23.15
N THR A 193 -7.39 -9.13 -24.22
CA THR A 193 -6.02 -9.59 -24.55
C THR A 193 -4.93 -8.82 -23.83
N THR A 194 -5.25 -7.75 -23.10
CA THR A 194 -4.44 -7.39 -21.93
C THR A 194 -4.73 -8.47 -20.90
N PRO A 195 -3.73 -9.22 -20.42
CA PRO A 195 -3.93 -10.08 -19.25
C PRO A 195 -4.66 -9.26 -18.19
N PRO A 196 -5.56 -9.86 -17.36
CA PRO A 196 -6.13 -9.14 -16.22
C PRO A 196 -4.99 -8.36 -15.59
N ALA A 197 -5.14 -7.02 -15.45
CA ALA A 197 -4.07 -6.10 -15.06
C ALA A 197 -3.19 -6.84 -14.08
N ASP A 198 -1.97 -7.18 -14.53
CA ASP A 198 -1.24 -8.29 -13.94
C ASP A 198 -1.19 -8.12 -12.43
N GLY A 199 -2.02 -8.91 -11.73
CA GLY A 199 -2.22 -8.79 -10.29
C GLY A 199 -0.98 -9.21 -9.51
N THR A 200 0.03 -9.71 -10.22
CA THR A 200 1.33 -10.03 -9.66
C THR A 200 2.00 -8.76 -9.18
N ARG A 201 2.12 -8.65 -7.85
CA ARG A 201 2.93 -7.62 -7.20
C ARG A 201 4.34 -7.65 -7.76
N THR A 202 4.84 -6.49 -8.17
CA THR A 202 6.16 -6.29 -8.77
C THR A 202 6.67 -4.90 -8.35
N PRO A 203 7.98 -4.66 -8.24
CA PRO A 203 9.07 -5.61 -8.39
C PRO A 203 9.23 -6.54 -7.16
N ILE A 204 9.54 -7.82 -7.39
CA ILE A 204 9.69 -8.85 -6.35
C ILE A 204 11.16 -9.08 -5.97
N ALA A 205 11.34 -9.79 -4.85
CA ALA A 205 12.64 -10.11 -4.25
C ALA A 205 13.57 -8.89 -4.17
N PRO A 206 13.07 -7.73 -3.68
CA PRO A 206 13.94 -6.58 -3.48
C PRO A 206 15.08 -6.92 -2.51
N SER A 207 16.28 -6.48 -2.85
CA SER A 207 17.46 -6.58 -1.99
C SER A 207 18.22 -5.26 -2.01
N TYR A 208 18.51 -4.75 -0.81
CA TYR A 208 19.16 -3.46 -0.60
C TYR A 208 20.55 -3.65 -0.02
N THR A 209 21.54 -3.07 -0.68
CA THR A 209 22.89 -2.92 -0.12
C THR A 209 23.15 -1.46 0.15
N VAL A 210 23.46 -1.15 1.40
CA VAL A 210 23.59 0.22 1.91
C VAL A 210 24.92 0.37 2.62
N SER A 211 25.64 1.46 2.34
CA SER A 211 26.87 1.83 3.04
C SER A 211 26.81 3.31 3.37
N LEU A 212 26.72 3.64 4.67
CA LEU A 212 26.63 5.01 5.16
C LEU A 212 27.73 5.27 6.18
N SER A 213 28.20 6.52 6.22
CA SER A 213 29.05 7.04 7.29
C SER A 213 28.34 8.21 7.97
N SER A 214 28.32 8.21 9.31
CA SER A 214 27.77 9.31 10.10
C SER A 214 28.78 10.43 10.36
N ASP A 215 28.27 11.61 10.66
CA ASP A 215 28.99 12.65 11.39
C ASP A 215 29.36 12.22 12.84
N THR A 216 29.92 13.13 13.62
CA THR A 216 30.35 12.85 15.01
C THR A 216 29.22 12.64 16.00
N THR A 217 27.99 13.01 15.64
CA THR A 217 26.80 12.98 16.50
C THR A 217 25.80 11.90 16.12
N GLY A 218 25.96 11.26 14.96
CA GLY A 218 25.01 10.27 14.45
C GLY A 218 23.77 10.89 13.81
N THR A 219 23.80 12.19 13.53
CA THR A 219 22.64 12.98 13.05
C THR A 219 22.67 13.23 11.55
N VAL A 220 23.83 13.11 10.90
CA VAL A 220 23.96 13.22 9.45
C VAL A 220 24.64 11.96 8.93
N TRP A 221 24.02 11.29 7.96
CA TRP A 221 24.53 10.10 7.31
C TRP A 221 24.67 10.34 5.81
N THR A 222 25.79 9.93 5.24
CA THR A 222 26.02 10.02 3.79
C THR A 222 26.66 8.75 3.28
N GLY A 223 26.35 8.40 2.05
CA GLY A 223 26.97 7.26 1.40
C GLY A 223 26.18 6.81 0.18
N HIS A 224 26.03 5.51 0.01
CA HIS A 224 25.45 4.94 -1.20
C HIS A 224 24.48 3.81 -0.84
N GLN A 225 23.39 3.73 -1.60
CA GLN A 225 22.44 2.64 -1.56
C GLN A 225 22.22 2.08 -2.96
N SER A 226 22.02 0.77 -3.03
CA SER A 226 21.55 0.09 -4.24
C SER A 226 20.38 -0.81 -3.93
N ALA A 227 19.46 -0.91 -4.89
CA ALA A 227 18.31 -1.80 -4.84
C ALA A 227 18.35 -2.73 -6.06
N THR A 228 18.43 -4.04 -5.80
CA THR A 228 18.30 -5.09 -6.82
C THR A 228 16.93 -5.72 -6.72
N PHE A 229 16.30 -5.98 -7.87
CA PHE A 229 14.92 -6.45 -7.89
C PHE A 229 14.59 -7.16 -9.19
N THR A 230 13.48 -7.91 -9.21
CA THR A 230 13.03 -8.68 -10.39
C THR A 230 11.62 -8.28 -10.80
N ASN A 231 11.39 -8.13 -12.11
CA ASN A 231 10.03 -7.95 -12.60
C ASN A 231 9.30 -9.30 -12.57
N ALA A 232 8.32 -9.45 -11.68
CA ALA A 232 7.46 -10.64 -11.68
C ALA A 232 6.35 -10.57 -12.74
N SER A 233 6.04 -9.35 -13.19
CA SER A 233 4.92 -9.11 -14.06
C SER A 233 5.21 -9.56 -15.51
N ALA A 234 4.19 -10.12 -16.16
CA ALA A 234 4.15 -10.34 -17.61
C ALA A 234 4.28 -9.03 -18.40
N THR A 235 3.88 -7.91 -17.81
CA THR A 235 4.07 -6.58 -18.42
C THR A 235 5.51 -6.12 -18.22
N PRO A 236 6.24 -5.71 -19.28
CA PRO A 236 7.58 -5.18 -19.14
C PRO A 236 7.62 -3.96 -18.21
N LEU A 237 8.48 -4.00 -17.20
CA LEU A 237 8.64 -2.94 -16.22
C LEU A 237 9.64 -1.91 -16.74
N ALA A 238 9.14 -0.75 -17.19
CA ALA A 238 9.96 0.33 -17.75
C ALA A 238 10.40 1.38 -16.71
N GLU A 239 9.75 1.41 -15.55
CA GLU A 239 10.00 2.36 -14.48
C GLU A 239 9.83 1.68 -13.12
N VAL A 240 10.45 2.26 -12.09
CA VAL A 240 10.18 1.94 -10.68
C VAL A 240 10.06 3.23 -9.89
N TYR A 241 9.46 3.16 -8.71
CA TYR A 241 9.42 4.28 -7.77
C TYR A 241 10.22 3.92 -6.52
N LEU A 242 11.04 4.86 -6.05
CA LEU A 242 11.54 4.85 -4.68
C LEU A 242 10.55 5.61 -3.79
N ARG A 243 10.23 5.03 -2.63
CA ARG A 243 9.46 5.61 -1.54
C ARG A 243 10.42 6.24 -0.53
N LEU A 244 10.26 7.52 -0.28
CA LEU A 244 11.08 8.35 0.62
C LEU A 244 10.16 8.99 1.66
N TRP A 245 9.49 8.18 2.49
CA TRP A 245 8.43 8.68 3.38
C TRP A 245 8.90 9.78 4.34
N ASP A 246 10.13 9.68 4.86
CA ASP A 246 10.69 10.72 5.73
C ASP A 246 10.85 12.09 5.06
N ASN A 247 10.82 12.16 3.71
CA ASN A 247 10.76 13.45 3.04
C ASN A 247 9.51 14.26 3.42
N TYR A 248 8.44 13.61 3.87
CA TYR A 248 7.24 14.30 4.34
C TYR A 248 7.46 15.08 5.64
N HIS A 249 8.23 14.52 6.59
CA HIS A 249 8.62 15.24 7.82
C HIS A 249 9.56 16.43 7.54
N GLY A 250 10.13 16.45 6.33
CA GLY A 250 10.83 17.60 5.78
C GLY A 250 9.90 18.59 5.08
N THR A 251 10.50 19.34 4.18
CA THR A 251 9.76 20.07 3.15
C THR A 251 10.37 19.72 1.81
N CYS A 252 9.60 19.82 0.72
CA CYS A 252 10.15 19.66 -0.62
C CYS A 252 11.32 20.62 -0.91
N SER A 253 11.40 21.77 -0.22
CA SER A 253 12.49 22.73 -0.32
C SER A 253 13.74 22.38 0.49
N ALA A 254 13.61 21.56 1.52
CA ALA A 254 14.69 21.14 2.40
C ALA A 254 14.40 19.73 2.94
N PRO A 255 14.50 18.69 2.08
CA PRO A 255 14.18 17.33 2.49
C PRO A 255 15.30 16.74 3.35
N PRO A 256 14.97 15.98 4.41
CA PRO A 256 15.96 15.30 5.23
C PRO A 256 16.63 14.14 4.48
N ILE A 257 15.95 13.53 3.51
CA ILE A 257 16.52 12.47 2.66
C ILE A 257 16.80 13.04 1.27
N THR A 258 18.01 12.85 0.78
CA THR A 258 18.46 13.29 -0.54
C THR A 258 18.98 12.12 -1.34
N VAL A 259 18.51 12.01 -2.58
CA VAL A 259 18.94 10.99 -3.54
C VAL A 259 19.57 11.70 -4.73
N THR A 260 20.83 11.41 -5.00
CA THR A 260 21.58 11.96 -6.14
C THR A 260 22.39 10.86 -6.83
N GLY A 261 23.05 11.17 -7.95
CA GLY A 261 23.95 10.19 -8.59
C GLY A 261 23.29 8.90 -9.07
N VAL A 262 22.00 8.93 -9.45
CA VAL A 262 21.23 7.73 -9.81
C VAL A 262 21.86 7.00 -11.00
N THR A 263 22.02 5.68 -10.86
CA THR A 263 22.53 4.72 -11.85
C THR A 263 21.52 3.60 -12.07
N GLY A 264 21.62 2.86 -13.19
CA GLY A 264 20.65 1.82 -13.58
C GLY A 264 19.34 2.37 -14.19
N GLY A 265 19.17 3.69 -14.18
CA GLY A 265 18.04 4.39 -14.76
C GLY A 265 18.25 5.91 -14.72
N THR A 266 17.19 6.67 -15.01
CA THR A 266 17.16 8.13 -14.90
C THR A 266 16.06 8.53 -13.92
N ALA A 267 16.43 9.29 -12.88
CA ALA A 267 15.48 9.81 -11.93
C ALA A 267 14.65 10.96 -12.53
N GLY A 268 13.34 10.93 -12.30
CA GLY A 268 12.43 12.02 -12.62
C GLY A 268 12.28 13.03 -11.49
N ALA A 269 11.22 13.82 -11.54
CA ALA A 269 10.87 14.73 -10.45
C ALA A 269 10.15 14.00 -9.32
N LEU A 270 10.42 14.41 -8.08
CA LEU A 270 9.68 13.95 -6.91
C LEU A 270 8.18 14.25 -7.06
N SER A 271 7.35 13.32 -6.62
CA SER A 271 5.89 13.37 -6.65
C SER A 271 5.31 12.98 -5.29
N VAL A 272 3.99 13.09 -5.12
CA VAL A 272 3.26 12.74 -3.87
C VAL A 272 3.89 13.40 -2.65
N SER A 273 3.82 14.73 -2.59
CA SER A 273 4.41 15.52 -1.49
C SER A 273 5.90 15.17 -1.23
N CYS A 274 6.63 14.91 -2.31
CA CYS A 274 8.05 14.57 -2.30
C CYS A 274 8.45 13.21 -1.71
N THR A 275 7.48 12.30 -1.55
CA THR A 275 7.71 10.94 -1.02
C THR A 275 7.89 9.88 -2.09
N ALA A 276 7.67 10.20 -3.38
CA ALA A 276 7.79 9.24 -4.48
C ALA A 276 8.74 9.75 -5.57
N LEU A 277 9.86 9.06 -5.79
CA LEU A 277 10.84 9.34 -6.83
C LEU A 277 10.73 8.32 -7.98
N PRO A 278 10.18 8.70 -9.15
CA PRO A 278 10.20 7.82 -10.33
C PRO A 278 11.62 7.65 -10.86
N ILE A 279 11.96 6.44 -11.28
CA ILE A 279 13.19 6.09 -11.98
C ILE A 279 12.81 5.33 -13.24
N THR A 280 13.01 5.97 -14.40
CA THR A 280 12.88 5.29 -15.68
C THR A 280 14.09 4.38 -15.88
N LEU A 281 13.85 3.09 -16.07
CA LEU A 281 14.92 2.11 -16.25
C LEU A 281 15.60 2.28 -17.61
N ALA A 282 16.91 2.05 -17.68
CA ALA A 282 17.66 2.16 -18.93
C ALA A 282 17.17 1.18 -20.01
N THR A 283 16.58 0.05 -19.60
CA THR A 283 15.93 -0.92 -20.48
C THR A 283 14.73 -1.51 -19.74
N PRO A 284 13.53 -1.57 -20.36
CA PRO A 284 12.38 -2.23 -19.75
C PRO A 284 12.69 -3.69 -19.42
N LEU A 285 12.34 -4.12 -18.21
CA LEU A 285 12.57 -5.50 -17.76
C LEU A 285 11.41 -6.39 -18.16
N ALA A 286 11.68 -7.40 -18.97
CA ALA A 286 10.70 -8.46 -19.22
C ALA A 286 10.46 -9.29 -17.95
N GLN A 287 9.42 -10.12 -17.96
CA GLN A 287 9.11 -11.02 -16.85
C GLN A 287 10.32 -11.89 -16.48
N GLY A 288 10.61 -11.98 -15.18
CA GLY A 288 11.73 -12.73 -14.63
C GLY A 288 13.10 -12.07 -14.81
N GLN A 289 13.20 -10.92 -15.48
CA GLN A 289 14.46 -10.17 -15.56
C GLN A 289 14.66 -9.28 -14.33
N SER A 290 15.92 -9.12 -13.95
CA SER A 290 16.33 -8.32 -12.81
C SER A 290 17.11 -7.08 -13.25
N ALA A 291 17.06 -6.04 -12.44
CA ALA A 291 17.93 -4.87 -12.53
C ALA A 291 18.45 -4.48 -11.16
N THR A 292 19.48 -3.62 -11.18
CA THR A 292 19.96 -2.90 -10.02
C THR A 292 19.92 -1.42 -10.34
N ILE A 293 19.33 -0.64 -9.43
CA ILE A 293 19.49 0.82 -9.37
C ILE A 293 20.41 1.17 -8.20
N GLY A 294 21.23 2.19 -8.36
CA GLY A 294 22.14 2.68 -7.32
C GLY A 294 22.09 4.21 -7.24
N PHE A 295 22.34 4.77 -6.07
CA PHE A 295 22.31 6.21 -5.85
C PHE A 295 23.12 6.61 -4.62
N ASP A 296 23.62 7.84 -4.65
CA ASP A 296 24.18 8.51 -3.49
C ASP A 296 23.03 8.93 -2.57
N LEU A 297 23.18 8.64 -1.27
CA LEU A 297 22.16 8.85 -0.25
C LEU A 297 22.71 9.80 0.82
N GLY A 298 21.97 10.87 1.10
CA GLY A 298 22.20 11.76 2.24
C GLY A 298 20.98 11.79 3.14
N ILE A 299 21.20 11.67 4.45
CA ILE A 299 20.17 11.65 5.50
C ILE A 299 20.57 12.69 6.55
N SER A 300 19.69 13.64 6.83
CA SER A 300 19.82 14.59 7.93
C SER A 300 18.67 14.36 8.90
N VAL A 301 18.98 13.81 10.07
CA VAL A 301 18.00 13.50 11.11
C VAL A 301 17.49 14.81 11.72
N PRO A 302 16.18 15.10 11.68
CA PRO A 302 15.62 16.34 12.21
C PRO A 302 15.59 16.33 13.74
N SER A 303 15.54 17.50 14.36
CA SER A 303 15.35 17.61 15.82
C SER A 303 13.93 17.23 16.20
N GLY A 304 13.79 16.39 17.22
CA GLY A 304 12.48 15.94 17.75
C GLY A 304 12.53 14.48 18.20
N ALA A 305 11.85 14.17 19.31
CA ALA A 305 11.66 12.79 19.79
C ALA A 305 10.58 12.10 18.94
N ASP A 306 10.94 11.73 17.71
CA ASP A 306 10.07 11.12 16.70
C ASP A 306 10.67 9.80 16.18
N ARG A 307 9.90 9.03 15.40
CA ARG A 307 10.35 7.79 14.74
C ARG A 307 11.51 8.03 13.76
N PHE A 308 11.54 9.22 13.16
CA PHE A 308 12.65 9.76 12.40
C PHE A 308 13.01 11.14 12.97
N GLY A 309 13.92 11.16 13.94
CA GLY A 309 14.30 12.37 14.65
C GLY A 309 15.38 12.14 15.69
N HIS A 310 15.94 13.22 16.25
CA HIS A 310 16.88 13.15 17.35
C HIS A 310 16.39 13.91 18.60
N ASP A 311 16.46 13.22 19.74
CA ASP A 311 16.27 13.78 21.07
C ASP A 311 17.64 13.97 21.75
N GLY A 312 18.13 15.21 21.75
CA GLY A 312 19.47 15.51 22.23
C GLY A 312 20.54 14.72 21.47
N ALA A 313 21.20 13.79 22.16
CA ALA A 313 22.30 12.96 21.62
C ALA A 313 21.83 11.59 21.10
N PHE A 314 20.53 11.32 21.09
CA PHE A 314 19.94 10.06 20.65
C PHE A 314 19.20 10.30 19.34
N SER A 315 19.64 9.65 18.26
CA SER A 315 18.98 9.68 16.97
C SER A 315 18.21 8.38 16.75
N PHE A 316 16.97 8.50 16.26
CA PHE A 316 16.10 7.40 15.87
C PHE A 316 15.81 7.55 14.39
N ILE A 317 16.14 6.53 13.60
CA ILE A 317 16.20 6.62 12.14
C ILE A 317 15.36 5.49 11.53
N GLY A 318 14.05 5.60 11.70
CA GLY A 318 13.06 4.77 11.01
C GLY A 318 12.70 5.33 9.64
N ASN A 319 12.28 4.48 8.69
CA ASN A 319 11.85 4.80 7.32
C ASN A 319 12.76 5.72 6.45
N ALA A 320 14.03 5.90 6.85
CA ALA A 320 14.96 6.83 6.20
C ALA A 320 15.64 6.27 4.94
N LEU A 321 15.64 4.96 4.77
CA LEU A 321 16.18 4.32 3.57
C LEU A 321 15.11 4.29 2.47
N PRO A 322 15.39 4.82 1.27
CA PRO A 322 14.46 4.70 0.15
C PRO A 322 14.22 3.24 -0.23
N VAL A 323 12.96 2.80 -0.32
CA VAL A 323 12.59 1.43 -0.75
C VAL A 323 11.72 1.45 -2.00
N LEU A 324 11.64 0.35 -2.73
CA LEU A 324 10.82 0.23 -3.93
C LEU A 324 9.32 0.22 -3.59
N ALA A 325 8.55 1.02 -4.31
CA ALA A 325 7.08 0.96 -4.25
C ALA A 325 6.57 -0.35 -4.87
N VAL A 326 5.40 -0.80 -4.41
CA VAL A 326 4.71 -1.97 -4.98
C VAL A 326 3.84 -1.54 -6.16
N LYS A 327 3.82 -2.34 -7.23
CA LYS A 327 2.87 -2.25 -8.34
C LYS A 327 2.12 -3.57 -8.47
N ASP A 328 0.81 -3.51 -8.66
CA ASP A 328 0.00 -4.67 -9.01
C ASP A 328 -1.08 -4.31 -10.04
N GLY A 329 -2.18 -5.06 -10.06
CA GLY A 329 -3.31 -4.83 -10.96
C GLY A 329 -4.06 -3.52 -10.72
N ALA A 330 -3.91 -2.89 -9.55
CA ALA A 330 -4.44 -1.56 -9.26
C ALA A 330 -3.51 -0.43 -9.72
N GLY A 331 -2.28 -0.75 -10.12
CA GLY A 331 -1.25 0.22 -10.51
C GLY A 331 -0.17 0.36 -9.45
N TRP A 332 0.52 1.50 -9.45
CA TRP A 332 1.53 1.80 -8.43
C TRP A 332 0.85 2.24 -7.13
N HIS A 333 1.26 1.62 -6.03
CA HIS A 333 0.87 2.02 -4.68
C HIS A 333 1.80 3.13 -4.21
N LEU A 334 1.36 4.37 -4.42
CA LEU A 334 2.12 5.58 -4.13
C LEU A 334 1.42 6.46 -3.10
N ASP A 335 0.63 5.87 -2.21
CA ASP A 335 -0.21 6.58 -1.26
C ASP A 335 0.57 7.64 -0.46
N PRO A 336 -0.06 8.78 -0.13
CA PRO A 336 0.62 9.82 0.63
C PRO A 336 0.97 9.33 2.03
N TYR A 337 2.06 9.86 2.59
CA TYR A 337 2.37 9.68 3.99
C TYR A 337 1.25 10.24 4.89
N THR A 338 0.96 9.54 5.98
CA THR A 338 -0.03 9.93 6.99
C THR A 338 0.63 10.23 8.33
N ASN A 339 0.15 11.27 9.00
CA ASN A 339 0.58 11.59 10.36
C ASN A 339 -0.19 10.79 11.42
N ASN A 340 -1.31 10.19 11.03
CA ASN A 340 -2.06 9.27 11.88
C ASN A 340 -1.72 7.86 11.41
N GLY A 341 -1.40 6.96 12.34
CA GLY A 341 -1.04 5.56 12.06
C GLY A 341 0.09 5.36 11.04
N GLU A 342 0.10 4.16 10.48
CA GLU A 342 1.09 3.65 9.54
C GLU A 342 0.59 3.84 8.10
N SER A 343 1.52 4.08 7.17
CA SER A 343 1.21 4.30 5.74
C SER A 343 2.28 3.70 4.84
N PHE A 344 2.92 2.63 5.32
CA PHE A 344 4.02 1.99 4.63
C PHE A 344 3.48 0.76 3.90
N TYR A 345 3.94 0.62 2.66
CA TYR A 345 3.62 -0.56 1.89
C TYR A 345 4.81 -0.98 1.06
N SER A 346 5.39 -2.12 1.43
CA SER A 346 6.56 -2.72 0.79
C SER A 346 6.42 -4.25 0.75
N LEU A 347 7.12 -4.86 -0.21
CA LEU A 347 7.34 -6.30 -0.18
C LEU A 347 8.49 -6.63 0.76
N ALA A 348 8.46 -7.82 1.37
CA ALA A 348 9.58 -8.33 2.15
C ALA A 348 10.86 -8.35 1.31
N ALA A 349 11.95 -7.92 1.94
CA ALA A 349 13.21 -7.62 1.29
C ALA A 349 14.40 -8.08 2.13
N ASP A 350 15.55 -8.24 1.46
CA ASP A 350 16.83 -8.44 2.13
C ASP A 350 17.59 -7.12 2.25
N PHE A 351 18.15 -6.84 3.41
CA PHE A 351 18.98 -5.68 3.67
C PHE A 351 20.37 -6.10 4.15
N ARG A 352 21.40 -5.53 3.53
CA ARG A 352 22.76 -5.53 4.06
C ARG A 352 23.21 -4.09 4.22
N VAL A 353 23.22 -3.62 5.47
CA VAL A 353 23.49 -2.22 5.81
C VAL A 353 24.80 -2.12 6.58
N THR A 354 25.71 -1.31 6.07
CA THR A 354 26.98 -0.99 6.71
C THR A 354 26.94 0.46 7.20
N LEU A 355 27.09 0.66 8.51
CA LEU A 355 27.03 1.93 9.21
C LEU A 355 28.39 2.21 9.86
N ASP A 356 29.16 3.14 9.29
CA ASP A 356 30.40 3.65 9.90
C ASP A 356 30.04 4.82 10.83
N HIS A 357 30.32 4.71 12.13
CA HIS A 357 29.95 5.70 13.15
C HIS A 357 31.06 5.90 14.20
N PRO A 358 31.06 7.01 14.97
CA PRO A 358 31.96 7.17 16.10
C PRO A 358 31.85 6.01 17.10
N SER A 359 32.98 5.50 17.59
CA SER A 359 33.01 4.36 18.53
C SER A 359 32.38 4.66 19.89
N GLY A 360 32.06 5.92 20.20
CA GLY A 360 31.32 6.30 21.41
C GLY A 360 29.80 6.12 21.30
N LEU A 361 29.28 5.81 20.12
CA LEU A 361 27.85 5.57 19.89
C LEU A 361 27.57 4.07 19.81
N LEU A 362 26.43 3.65 20.36
CA LEU A 362 25.81 2.37 20.04
C LEU A 362 24.83 2.57 18.88
N VAL A 363 24.78 1.60 17.97
CA VAL A 363 23.96 1.63 16.76
C VAL A 363 23.13 0.34 16.64
N PRO A 364 22.06 0.16 17.43
CA PRO A 364 21.12 -0.93 17.21
C PRO A 364 20.38 -0.74 15.89
N ALA A 365 20.08 -1.85 15.21
CA ALA A 365 19.47 -1.82 13.89
C ALA A 365 18.65 -3.09 13.61
N THR A 366 17.71 -2.98 12.67
CA THR A 366 16.96 -4.12 12.12
C THR A 366 17.89 -5.26 11.68
N GLY A 367 17.52 -6.50 12.05
CA GLY A 367 18.27 -7.70 11.74
C GLY A 367 19.38 -8.00 12.73
N THR A 368 20.38 -8.79 12.32
CA THR A 368 21.53 -9.13 13.17
C THR A 368 22.71 -8.23 12.86
N SER A 369 23.25 -7.60 13.90
CA SER A 369 24.35 -6.64 13.77
C SER A 369 25.70 -7.20 14.24
N VAL A 370 26.77 -6.85 13.51
CA VAL A 370 28.16 -7.17 13.87
C VAL A 370 29.02 -5.93 13.78
N ASP A 371 29.70 -5.62 14.88
CA ASP A 371 30.63 -4.50 14.97
C ASP A 371 32.04 -4.94 14.59
N THR A 372 32.72 -4.10 13.81
CA THR A 372 34.14 -4.25 13.49
C THR A 372 34.88 -2.93 13.67
N PRO A 373 36.20 -2.95 13.98
CA PRO A 373 36.97 -1.72 14.04
C PRO A 373 36.98 -0.99 12.69
N GLY A 374 36.65 0.31 12.72
CA GLY A 374 36.75 1.20 11.57
C GLY A 374 38.09 1.94 11.53
N SER A 375 38.06 3.15 10.96
CA SER A 375 39.18 4.09 11.09
C SER A 375 39.36 4.56 12.55
N SER A 376 40.45 5.27 12.85
CA SER A 376 40.76 5.70 14.23
C SER A 376 39.59 6.43 14.88
N GLY A 377 39.05 5.88 15.97
CA GLY A 377 37.91 6.42 16.70
C GLY A 377 36.52 6.09 16.12
N ARG A 378 36.46 5.17 15.15
CA ARG A 378 35.23 4.75 14.49
C ARG A 378 35.01 3.24 14.57
N THR A 379 33.73 2.86 14.60
CA THR A 379 33.24 1.48 14.54
C THR A 379 32.39 1.34 13.28
N VAL A 380 32.52 0.19 12.61
CA VAL A 380 31.67 -0.16 11.48
C VAL A 380 30.72 -1.28 11.93
N THR A 381 29.44 -0.92 12.02
CA THR A 381 28.34 -1.85 12.30
C THR A 381 27.79 -2.38 10.99
N THR A 382 27.80 -3.69 10.78
CA THR A 382 27.15 -4.32 9.64
C THR A 382 25.92 -5.09 10.10
N ALA A 383 24.74 -4.62 9.71
CA ALA A 383 23.46 -5.25 9.96
C ALA A 383 23.01 -6.06 8.73
N THR A 384 22.57 -7.30 8.95
CA THR A 384 21.96 -8.15 7.92
C THR A 384 20.57 -8.53 8.35
N ALA A 385 19.57 -8.19 7.53
CA ALA A 385 18.18 -8.54 7.73
C ALA A 385 17.66 -9.25 6.48
N THR A 386 16.90 -10.32 6.67
CA THR A 386 16.37 -11.15 5.58
C THR A 386 14.86 -11.19 5.69
N GLN A 387 14.18 -10.98 4.56
CA GLN A 387 12.71 -11.00 4.47
C GLN A 387 12.01 -10.02 5.44
N VAL A 388 12.52 -8.80 5.54
CA VAL A 388 11.94 -7.70 6.36
C VAL A 388 11.26 -6.65 5.47
N ARG A 389 10.24 -5.96 5.99
CA ARG A 389 9.48 -4.93 5.25
C ARG A 389 10.24 -3.64 5.05
N ASP A 390 10.94 -3.23 6.09
CA ASP A 390 11.75 -2.02 6.14
C ASP A 390 12.93 -2.24 7.10
N PHE A 391 13.73 -1.19 7.24
CA PHE A 391 14.96 -1.22 8.01
C PHE A 391 15.08 0.09 8.78
N ALA A 392 15.26 -0.02 10.09
CA ALA A 392 15.49 1.10 10.98
C ALA A 392 16.77 0.91 11.79
N TRP A 393 17.31 2.02 12.29
CA TRP A 393 18.39 2.00 13.28
C TRP A 393 18.28 3.19 14.23
N ALA A 394 19.02 3.13 15.34
CA ALA A 394 19.25 4.28 16.19
C ALA A 394 20.75 4.55 16.32
N ALA A 395 21.14 5.73 16.78
CA ALA A 395 22.52 6.06 17.10
C ALA A 395 22.59 6.99 18.30
N GLY A 396 23.34 6.60 19.33
CA GLY A 396 23.43 7.40 20.55
C GLY A 396 24.25 6.75 21.66
N PRO A 397 24.51 7.48 22.76
CA PRO A 397 25.21 6.97 23.93
C PRO A 397 24.27 6.12 24.82
N PHE A 398 23.64 5.11 24.24
CA PHE A 398 22.67 4.24 24.93
C PHE A 398 23.35 3.39 26.01
N SER A 399 22.59 3.04 27.06
CA SER A 399 22.90 1.88 27.90
C SER A 399 22.30 0.62 27.29
N LYS A 400 23.02 -0.50 27.27
CA LYS A 400 22.55 -1.79 26.73
C LYS A 400 22.47 -2.86 27.83
N ILE A 401 21.36 -3.60 27.87
CA ILE A 401 21.27 -4.90 28.56
C ILE A 401 20.75 -5.95 27.59
N SER A 402 21.16 -7.20 27.78
CA SER A 402 20.82 -8.31 26.86
C SER A 402 20.32 -9.53 27.64
N GLY A 403 19.54 -10.37 26.96
CA GLY A 403 19.12 -11.67 27.43
C GLY A 403 18.66 -12.57 26.29
N THR A 404 18.29 -13.80 26.61
CA THR A 404 17.74 -14.74 25.63
C THR A 404 16.38 -15.21 26.12
N SER A 405 15.36 -15.19 25.27
CA SER A 405 14.04 -15.72 25.58
C SER A 405 14.10 -17.22 25.90
N ALA A 406 13.04 -17.79 26.47
CA ALA A 406 13.02 -19.22 26.77
C ALA A 406 13.01 -20.07 25.49
N ALA A 407 12.44 -19.55 24.40
CA ALA A 407 12.48 -20.20 23.09
C ALA A 407 13.80 -19.99 22.31
N GLY A 408 14.73 -19.18 22.84
CA GLY A 408 16.08 -19.04 22.28
C GLY A 408 16.34 -17.75 21.49
N THR A 409 15.38 -16.83 21.41
CA THR A 409 15.56 -15.55 20.70
C THR A 409 16.45 -14.61 21.53
N PRO A 410 17.59 -14.13 21.00
CA PRO A 410 18.35 -13.04 21.60
C PRO A 410 17.53 -11.76 21.62
N VAL A 411 17.53 -11.07 22.76
CA VAL A 411 16.83 -9.81 22.98
C VAL A 411 17.78 -8.81 23.61
N ASN A 412 17.84 -7.62 23.04
CA ASN A 412 18.61 -6.50 23.57
C ASN A 412 17.67 -5.34 23.90
N VAL A 413 17.94 -4.65 25.01
CA VAL A 413 17.29 -3.40 25.37
C VAL A 413 18.34 -2.31 25.42
N TYR A 414 18.15 -1.30 24.59
CA TYR A 414 18.92 -0.06 24.58
C TYR A 414 18.08 1.02 25.24
N SER A 415 18.67 1.84 26.10
CA SER A 415 17.91 2.86 26.82
C SER A 415 18.66 4.17 26.86
N VAL A 416 17.92 5.27 26.71
CA VAL A 416 18.46 6.61 26.87
C VAL A 416 18.81 6.92 28.33
N THR A 417 19.53 8.02 28.53
CA THR A 417 19.89 8.48 29.88
C THR A 417 18.62 8.80 30.69
N GLY A 418 18.55 8.30 31.93
CA GLY A 418 17.44 8.56 32.86
C GLY A 418 16.46 7.39 33.03
N ILE A 419 16.53 6.37 32.15
CA ILE A 419 15.80 5.12 32.36
C ILE A 419 16.46 4.32 33.49
N SER A 420 15.67 3.98 34.52
CA SER A 420 16.19 3.22 35.67
C SER A 420 16.57 1.80 35.27
N SER A 421 17.57 1.20 35.93
CA SER A 421 17.94 -0.20 35.69
C SER A 421 16.79 -1.18 35.93
N SER A 422 15.88 -0.89 36.88
CA SER A 422 14.67 -1.68 37.10
C SER A 422 13.67 -1.56 35.94
N SER A 423 13.53 -0.37 35.34
CA SER A 423 12.68 -0.16 34.17
C SER A 423 13.25 -0.92 32.97
N ALA A 424 14.55 -0.78 32.69
CA ALA A 424 15.22 -1.52 31.63
C ALA A 424 15.07 -3.04 31.81
N GLN A 425 15.29 -3.55 33.03
CA GLN A 425 15.10 -4.98 33.32
C GLN A 425 13.65 -5.45 33.16
N SER A 426 12.68 -4.59 33.48
CA SER A 426 11.25 -4.85 33.23
C SER A 426 10.96 -4.96 31.74
N MET A 427 11.50 -4.04 30.92
CA MET A 427 11.36 -4.08 29.47
C MET A 427 12.02 -5.32 28.86
N LEU A 428 13.24 -5.68 29.29
CA LEU A 428 13.91 -6.90 28.83
C LEU A 428 13.12 -8.16 29.18
N THR A 429 12.52 -8.21 30.38
CA THR A 429 11.67 -9.33 30.79
C THR A 429 10.42 -9.39 29.92
N THR A 430 9.76 -8.25 29.71
CA THR A 430 8.56 -8.13 28.87
C THR A 430 8.85 -8.60 27.46
N ALA A 431 9.90 -8.08 26.82
CA ALA A 431 10.25 -8.42 25.44
C ALA A 431 10.51 -9.92 25.26
N ARG A 432 11.28 -10.54 26.18
CA ARG A 432 11.53 -11.99 26.18
C ARG A 432 10.25 -12.81 26.34
N THR A 433 9.32 -12.37 27.18
CA THR A 433 8.05 -13.08 27.35
C THR A 433 7.08 -12.87 26.18
N ALA A 434 7.04 -11.66 25.61
CA ALA A 434 6.16 -11.32 24.51
C ALA A 434 6.55 -12.06 23.22
N VAL A 435 7.85 -12.09 22.88
CA VAL A 435 8.33 -12.81 21.69
C VAL A 435 8.00 -14.31 21.77
N ASP A 436 8.18 -14.94 22.93
CA ASP A 436 7.84 -16.35 23.12
C ASP A 436 6.32 -16.59 23.07
N ALA A 437 5.54 -15.68 23.67
CA ALA A 437 4.08 -15.77 23.69
C ALA A 437 3.50 -15.67 22.27
N HIS A 438 3.95 -14.72 21.46
CA HIS A 438 3.49 -14.57 20.07
C HIS A 438 4.03 -15.70 19.19
N ALA A 439 5.29 -16.10 19.38
CA ALA A 439 5.88 -17.19 18.60
C ALA A 439 5.13 -18.52 18.78
N SER A 440 4.74 -18.82 20.01
CA SER A 440 3.95 -20.03 20.32
C SER A 440 2.61 -20.07 19.58
N ARG A 441 2.01 -18.91 19.30
CA ARG A 441 0.70 -18.77 18.65
C ARG A 441 0.80 -18.74 17.13
N PHE A 442 1.76 -18.01 16.59
CA PHE A 442 1.73 -17.65 15.17
C PHE A 442 2.86 -18.30 14.34
N GLY A 443 4.01 -18.58 14.94
CA GLY A 443 5.18 -19.14 14.22
C GLY A 443 6.48 -18.78 14.90
N ALA A 444 7.56 -19.52 14.66
CA ALA A 444 8.86 -19.17 15.24
C ALA A 444 9.28 -17.76 14.77
N TYR A 445 9.88 -16.98 15.67
CA TYR A 445 10.39 -15.64 15.34
C TYR A 445 11.60 -15.75 14.39
N PRO A 446 11.58 -15.12 13.20
CA PRO A 446 12.56 -15.43 12.16
C PRO A 446 13.70 -14.40 11.99
N TYR A 447 13.65 -13.24 12.66
CA TYR A 447 14.56 -12.12 12.36
C TYR A 447 15.92 -12.15 13.08
N GLY A 448 16.30 -13.29 13.65
CA GLY A 448 17.60 -13.49 14.29
C GLY A 448 17.65 -12.95 15.72
N GLU A 449 17.55 -11.63 15.91
CA GLU A 449 17.46 -10.97 17.22
C GLU A 449 16.34 -9.93 17.26
N LEU A 450 16.05 -9.43 18.47
CA LEU A 450 15.10 -8.34 18.71
C LEU A 450 15.77 -7.25 19.53
N ASP A 451 15.85 -6.05 18.97
CA ASP A 451 16.37 -4.85 19.62
C ASP A 451 15.21 -3.94 20.04
N ALA A 452 15.09 -3.62 21.32
CA ALA A 452 14.14 -2.64 21.83
C ALA A 452 14.86 -1.38 22.29
N VAL A 453 14.56 -0.23 21.69
CA VAL A 453 15.14 1.07 22.03
C VAL A 453 14.11 1.87 22.83
N ILE A 454 14.46 2.16 24.08
CA ILE A 454 13.56 2.76 25.07
C ILE A 454 13.94 4.21 25.33
N ASP A 455 13.00 5.10 25.05
CA ASP A 455 13.10 6.54 25.28
C ASP A 455 12.13 7.01 26.39
N ASN A 456 12.20 8.28 26.79
CA ASN A 456 11.31 8.89 27.79
C ASN A 456 10.44 10.04 27.24
N ASN A 457 10.65 10.44 25.99
CA ASN A 457 10.11 11.66 25.39
C ASN A 457 9.37 11.43 24.07
N PHE A 458 9.29 10.20 23.55
CA PHE A 458 8.44 9.91 22.39
C PHE A 458 7.01 10.38 22.63
N TRP A 459 6.45 11.03 21.61
CA TRP A 459 5.05 11.47 21.63
C TRP A 459 4.06 10.37 21.21
N PHE A 460 4.58 9.28 20.63
CA PHE A 460 3.85 8.10 20.19
C PHE A 460 3.99 6.92 21.17
N GLY A 461 3.17 5.88 20.99
CA GLY A 461 3.12 4.73 21.88
C GLY A 461 4.31 3.78 21.69
N GLY A 462 4.59 3.42 20.44
CA GLY A 462 5.73 2.62 20.00
C GLY A 462 5.81 2.61 18.48
N MET A 463 6.83 1.92 17.94
CA MET A 463 7.03 1.70 16.50
C MET A 463 7.75 0.36 16.30
N GLU A 464 7.38 -0.37 15.26
CA GLU A 464 7.39 -1.83 15.24
C GLU A 464 8.33 -2.48 14.20
N TYR A 465 9.30 -1.74 13.67
CA TYR A 465 10.17 -2.21 12.59
C TYR A 465 10.68 -3.67 12.81
N PRO A 466 10.83 -4.47 11.75
CA PRO A 466 11.23 -5.87 11.91
C PRO A 466 12.55 -6.02 12.67
N GLY A 467 12.51 -6.73 13.80
CA GLY A 467 13.65 -6.93 14.70
C GLY A 467 14.13 -5.69 15.45
N PHE A 468 13.45 -4.55 15.34
CA PHE A 468 13.84 -3.30 15.96
C PHE A 468 12.60 -2.50 16.37
N VAL A 469 12.37 -2.33 17.67
CA VAL A 469 11.21 -1.59 18.18
C VAL A 469 11.63 -0.33 18.92
N LEU A 470 10.89 0.76 18.73
CA LEU A 470 10.97 1.98 19.52
C LEU A 470 9.82 1.98 20.52
N ASP A 471 10.07 2.33 21.78
CA ASP A 471 9.02 2.38 22.79
C ASP A 471 9.37 3.33 23.94
N LEU A 472 8.36 3.68 24.73
CA LEU A 472 8.48 4.22 26.08
C LEU A 472 8.61 3.08 27.11
N VAL A 473 8.70 3.44 28.39
CA VAL A 473 8.63 2.45 29.47
C VAL A 473 7.17 1.98 29.66
N SER A 474 6.72 1.06 28.83
CA SER A 474 5.37 0.50 28.85
C SER A 474 5.39 -1.00 28.54
N THR A 475 4.98 -1.83 29.48
CA THR A 475 4.95 -3.29 29.23
C THR A 475 3.86 -3.70 28.25
N THR A 476 2.78 -2.92 28.17
CA THR A 476 1.66 -3.21 27.26
C THR A 476 1.98 -2.77 25.84
N ALA A 477 2.55 -1.57 25.67
CA ALA A 477 3.00 -1.12 24.34
C ALA A 477 4.10 -2.04 23.82
N LEU A 478 5.10 -2.39 24.63
CA LEU A 478 6.16 -3.30 24.17
C LEU A 478 5.65 -4.69 23.77
N THR A 479 4.60 -5.17 24.43
CA THR A 479 3.96 -6.44 24.03
C THR A 479 3.23 -6.31 22.69
N HIS A 480 2.69 -5.12 22.40
CA HIS A 480 2.03 -4.73 21.15
C HIS A 480 3.05 -4.56 20.02
N GLU A 481 4.11 -3.77 20.20
CA GLU A 481 5.20 -3.61 19.21
C GLU A 481 5.85 -4.93 18.82
N ILE A 482 5.93 -5.89 19.76
CA ILE A 482 6.46 -7.23 19.49
C ILE A 482 5.41 -8.13 18.81
N GLY A 483 4.12 -7.83 18.93
CA GLY A 483 3.05 -8.48 18.18
C GLY A 483 3.12 -8.18 16.68
N HIS A 484 3.48 -6.95 16.32
CA HIS A 484 3.71 -6.51 14.95
C HIS A 484 4.89 -7.23 14.26
N GLN A 485 5.70 -7.96 15.01
CA GLN A 485 6.70 -8.83 14.38
C GLN A 485 6.03 -9.95 13.55
N TRP A 486 4.78 -10.32 13.88
CA TRP A 486 3.98 -11.29 13.11
C TRP A 486 2.94 -10.65 12.19
N TRP A 487 2.19 -9.66 12.66
CA TRP A 487 1.20 -8.91 11.86
C TRP A 487 1.86 -7.62 11.38
N TYR A 488 1.72 -7.21 10.12
CA TYR A 488 2.64 -6.30 9.40
C TYR A 488 4.02 -6.93 9.07
N GLY A 489 4.80 -7.34 10.08
CA GLY A 489 6.19 -7.76 9.86
C GLY A 489 6.29 -9.00 8.97
N ILE A 490 5.86 -10.15 9.49
CA ILE A 490 5.90 -11.44 8.77
C ILE A 490 4.71 -11.56 7.82
N VAL A 491 3.49 -11.42 8.36
CA VAL A 491 2.24 -11.38 7.61
C VAL A 491 1.98 -9.92 7.31
N GLY A 492 2.52 -9.44 6.18
CA GLY A 492 2.34 -8.05 5.82
C GLY A 492 0.98 -7.77 5.25
N ASP A 493 0.68 -6.50 5.15
CA ASP A 493 -0.51 -5.94 4.52
C ASP A 493 -0.11 -4.64 3.82
N ASP A 494 -1.10 -3.94 3.30
CA ASP A 494 -0.96 -2.57 2.84
C ASP A 494 -1.58 -1.71 3.94
N GLU A 495 -0.73 -1.19 4.83
CA GLU A 495 -1.15 -0.46 6.03
C GLU A 495 -1.97 0.79 5.67
N TYR A 496 -1.72 1.37 4.49
CA TYR A 496 -2.51 2.51 4.04
C TYR A 496 -3.94 2.11 3.69
N THR A 497 -4.12 1.04 2.91
CA THR A 497 -5.46 0.65 2.45
C THR A 497 -6.22 -0.19 3.48
N SER A 498 -5.52 -0.98 4.29
CA SER A 498 -6.08 -1.98 5.20
C SER A 498 -5.43 -1.98 6.59
N PRO A 499 -5.29 -0.83 7.28
CA PRO A 499 -4.54 -0.70 8.56
C PRO A 499 -5.01 -1.65 9.66
N TRP A 500 -6.25 -2.13 9.57
CA TRP A 500 -6.81 -3.06 10.55
C TRP A 500 -6.17 -4.46 10.52
N LEU A 501 -5.62 -4.90 9.40
CA LEU A 501 -4.97 -6.22 9.30
C LEU A 501 -3.69 -6.26 10.12
N ASP A 502 -3.08 -5.11 10.31
CA ASP A 502 -1.99 -4.90 11.22
C ASP A 502 -2.51 -4.64 12.65
N GLU A 503 -3.07 -3.45 12.87
CA GLU A 503 -3.31 -2.92 14.21
C GLU A 503 -4.36 -3.69 15.01
N SER A 504 -5.45 -4.12 14.37
CA SER A 504 -6.46 -4.93 15.06
C SER A 504 -5.91 -6.29 15.48
N PHE A 505 -5.09 -6.90 14.62
CA PHE A 505 -4.51 -8.21 14.87
C PHE A 505 -3.45 -8.14 15.96
N THR A 506 -2.62 -7.10 15.94
CA THR A 506 -1.61 -6.86 16.97
C THR A 506 -2.22 -6.53 18.31
N ASP A 507 -3.26 -5.69 18.38
CA ASP A 507 -3.97 -5.40 19.64
C ASP A 507 -4.71 -6.66 20.17
N TYR A 508 -5.28 -7.48 19.29
CA TYR A 508 -5.83 -8.78 19.67
C TYR A 508 -4.76 -9.76 20.18
N ALA A 509 -3.61 -9.85 19.52
CA ALA A 509 -2.48 -10.66 19.96
C ALA A 509 -1.94 -10.21 21.32
N THR A 510 -1.89 -8.89 21.54
CA THR A 510 -1.53 -8.28 22.83
C THR A 510 -2.48 -8.72 23.93
N ASP A 511 -3.79 -8.66 23.69
CA ASP A 511 -4.79 -9.17 24.62
C ASP A 511 -4.57 -10.65 24.96
N LEU A 512 -4.29 -11.48 23.95
CA LEU A 512 -4.01 -12.90 24.17
C LEU A 512 -2.73 -13.14 25.00
N ALA A 513 -1.66 -12.39 24.74
CA ALA A 513 -0.40 -12.48 25.49
C ALA A 513 -0.59 -12.08 26.96
N LEU A 514 -1.44 -11.08 27.21
CA LEU A 514 -1.78 -10.59 28.55
C LEU A 514 -2.91 -11.39 29.23
N GLY A 515 -3.44 -12.44 28.60
CA GLY A 515 -4.50 -13.29 29.17
C GLY A 515 -5.87 -12.62 29.26
N LYS A 516 -6.12 -11.57 28.46
CA LYS A 516 -7.41 -10.88 28.39
C LYS A 516 -8.39 -11.65 27.50
N THR A 517 -9.67 -11.65 27.88
CA THR A 517 -10.73 -12.42 27.21
C THR A 517 -11.60 -11.60 26.25
N GLY A 518 -11.40 -10.27 26.20
CA GLY A 518 -12.25 -9.36 25.44
C GLY A 518 -13.65 -9.12 26.04
N ALA A 519 -13.96 -9.64 27.24
CA ALA A 519 -15.32 -9.68 27.82
C ALA A 519 -16.01 -8.30 28.03
N ASN A 520 -15.28 -7.19 27.90
CA ASN A 520 -15.80 -5.83 28.07
C ASN A 520 -15.35 -4.87 26.95
N CYS A 521 -14.77 -5.40 25.87
CA CYS A 521 -14.08 -4.56 24.90
C CYS A 521 -15.08 -3.60 24.18
N TRP A 522 -16.36 -3.98 24.09
CA TRP A 522 -17.42 -3.17 23.49
C TRP A 522 -17.92 -2.01 24.36
N ASN A 523 -17.61 -1.98 25.66
CA ASN A 523 -18.19 -1.00 26.60
C ASN A 523 -17.72 0.45 26.33
N SER A 524 -16.61 0.63 25.62
CA SER A 524 -15.98 1.92 25.37
C SER A 524 -16.04 2.36 23.90
N VAL A 525 -16.78 1.64 23.06
CA VAL A 525 -16.76 1.87 21.61
C VAL A 525 -18.19 2.07 21.07
N SER A 526 -18.39 3.13 20.29
CA SER A 526 -19.66 3.42 19.58
C SER A 526 -19.37 3.95 18.18
N TRP A 527 -20.10 3.47 17.16
CA TRP A 527 -19.95 3.93 15.77
C TRP A 527 -20.44 5.38 15.70
N ALA A 528 -19.61 6.29 15.20
CA ALA A 528 -19.97 7.71 15.09
C ALA A 528 -20.83 8.00 13.84
N SER A 529 -20.74 7.15 12.82
CA SER A 529 -21.51 7.28 11.58
C SER A 529 -21.75 5.92 10.93
N SER A 530 -22.58 5.86 9.88
CA SER A 530 -22.71 4.68 9.01
C SER A 530 -21.53 4.50 8.06
N ALA A 531 -20.68 5.52 7.89
CA ALA A 531 -19.51 5.48 7.02
C ALA A 531 -18.28 4.84 7.69
N GLU A 532 -18.22 4.85 9.03
CA GLU A 532 -17.14 4.17 9.78
C GLU A 532 -17.22 2.65 9.61
N LYS A 533 -16.10 2.06 9.21
CA LYS A 533 -15.87 0.64 8.99
C LYS A 533 -14.48 0.31 9.54
N ILE A 534 -14.29 -0.92 10.02
CA ILE A 534 -12.96 -1.37 10.45
C ILE A 534 -11.97 -1.29 9.27
N THR A 535 -12.46 -1.54 8.06
CA THR A 535 -11.69 -1.63 6.81
C THR A 535 -11.57 -0.32 6.05
N ASN A 536 -11.81 0.83 6.69
CA ASN A 536 -11.52 2.12 6.06
C ASN A 536 -9.98 2.32 5.94
N SER A 537 -9.54 2.92 4.84
CA SER A 537 -8.14 3.27 4.61
C SER A 537 -7.70 4.49 5.40
N MET A 538 -6.39 4.73 5.44
CA MET A 538 -5.80 5.90 6.07
C MET A 538 -6.22 7.23 5.44
N ALA A 539 -6.61 7.25 4.15
CA ALA A 539 -7.26 8.41 3.55
C ALA A 539 -8.53 8.85 4.29
N TYR A 540 -9.34 7.88 4.74
CA TYR A 540 -10.53 8.16 5.55
C TYR A 540 -10.12 8.59 6.97
N TRP A 541 -9.16 7.88 7.57
CA TRP A 541 -8.75 8.14 8.95
C TRP A 541 -8.01 9.46 9.12
N ASP A 542 -7.29 9.95 8.13
CA ASP A 542 -6.67 11.28 8.18
C ASP A 542 -7.69 12.40 8.32
N THR A 543 -8.87 12.23 7.69
CA THR A 543 -9.99 13.19 7.84
C THR A 543 -10.82 12.94 9.11
N HIS A 544 -10.58 11.83 9.81
CA HIS A 544 -11.30 11.39 11.02
C HIS A 544 -10.35 10.93 12.12
N SER A 545 -9.20 11.61 12.30
CA SER A 545 -8.06 11.09 13.07
C SER A 545 -8.39 10.72 14.51
N SER A 546 -9.26 11.49 15.17
CA SER A 546 -9.73 11.20 16.54
C SER A 546 -10.49 9.88 16.70
N ARG A 547 -10.88 9.25 15.58
CA ARG A 547 -11.62 7.99 15.53
C ARG A 547 -10.75 6.79 15.19
N TYR A 548 -9.57 6.99 14.60
CA TYR A 548 -8.67 5.92 14.15
C TYR A 548 -8.43 4.86 15.23
N SER A 549 -7.86 5.27 16.38
CA SER A 549 -7.57 4.34 17.48
C SER A 549 -8.82 3.66 18.04
N THR A 550 -9.96 4.37 18.11
CA THR A 550 -11.20 3.77 18.60
C THR A 550 -11.68 2.64 17.69
N VAL A 551 -11.62 2.84 16.36
CA VAL A 551 -12.15 1.88 15.38
C VAL A 551 -11.11 0.82 15.06
N VAL A 552 -9.94 1.19 14.56
CA VAL A 552 -8.96 0.23 14.05
C VAL A 552 -8.43 -0.67 15.17
N TYR A 553 -8.15 -0.13 16.36
CA TYR A 553 -7.68 -0.95 17.49
C TYR A 553 -8.87 -1.50 18.28
N GLY A 554 -9.73 -0.60 18.79
CA GLY A 554 -10.84 -0.95 19.69
C GLY A 554 -11.88 -1.87 19.06
N TYR A 555 -12.54 -1.43 17.98
CA TYR A 555 -13.51 -2.26 17.26
C TYR A 555 -12.84 -3.49 16.63
N GLY A 556 -11.65 -3.28 16.05
CA GLY A 556 -10.83 -4.32 15.44
C GLY A 556 -10.61 -5.54 16.33
N LYS A 557 -9.94 -5.36 17.47
CA LYS A 557 -9.69 -6.46 18.41
C LYS A 557 -10.98 -7.07 18.96
N CYS A 558 -12.01 -6.24 19.14
CA CYS A 558 -13.30 -6.71 19.61
C CYS A 558 -13.97 -7.66 18.64
N ALA A 559 -13.95 -7.32 17.35
CA ALA A 559 -14.43 -8.20 16.30
C ALA A 559 -13.66 -9.52 16.31
N LEU A 560 -12.33 -9.51 16.47
CA LEU A 560 -11.54 -10.75 16.57
C LEU A 560 -11.86 -11.58 17.82
N HIS A 561 -12.17 -10.95 18.96
CA HIS A 561 -12.70 -11.65 20.15
C HIS A 561 -14.10 -12.21 19.93
N ASP A 562 -14.99 -11.51 19.22
CA ASP A 562 -16.30 -12.05 18.82
C ASP A 562 -16.16 -13.22 17.86
N LEU A 563 -15.27 -13.13 16.87
CA LEU A 563 -14.98 -14.21 15.93
C LEU A 563 -14.54 -15.46 16.70
N ARG A 564 -13.57 -15.30 17.61
CA ARG A 564 -13.13 -16.37 18.51
C ARG A 564 -14.29 -16.99 19.29
N ARG A 565 -15.20 -16.19 19.83
CA ARG A 565 -16.37 -16.68 20.57
C ARG A 565 -17.36 -17.42 19.66
N LEU A 566 -17.49 -16.99 18.41
CA LEU A 566 -18.38 -17.58 17.42
C LEU A 566 -17.86 -18.93 16.89
N ILE A 567 -16.57 -19.04 16.59
CA ILE A 567 -15.97 -20.24 15.98
C ILE A 567 -15.31 -21.18 17.01
N GLY A 568 -15.07 -20.70 18.22
CA GLY A 568 -14.44 -21.43 19.32
C GLY A 568 -12.92 -21.29 19.36
N ASP A 569 -12.35 -21.41 20.56
CA ASP A 569 -10.93 -21.20 20.85
C ASP A 569 -9.99 -22.05 19.98
N THR A 570 -10.31 -23.34 19.81
CA THR A 570 -9.50 -24.27 19.02
C THR A 570 -9.50 -23.89 17.53
N ALA A 571 -10.65 -23.50 16.98
CA ALA A 571 -10.74 -23.10 15.58
C ALA A 571 -10.03 -21.76 15.34
N MET A 572 -10.17 -20.80 16.25
CA MET A 572 -9.47 -19.51 16.16
C MET A 572 -7.94 -19.66 16.25
N ALA A 573 -7.45 -20.46 17.20
CA ALA A 573 -6.02 -20.70 17.35
C ALA A 573 -5.44 -21.36 16.09
N LYS A 574 -6.17 -22.33 15.51
CA LYS A 574 -5.78 -22.97 14.25
C LYS A 574 -5.84 -22.00 13.07
N LEU A 575 -6.91 -21.19 12.97
CA LEU A 575 -7.07 -20.17 11.95
C LEU A 575 -5.87 -19.23 11.90
N LEU A 576 -5.52 -18.59 13.02
CA LEU A 576 -4.43 -17.61 13.04
C LEU A 576 -3.08 -18.25 12.74
N LYS A 577 -2.84 -19.48 13.23
CA LYS A 577 -1.61 -20.22 12.93
C LYS A 577 -1.48 -20.55 11.45
N ASP A 578 -2.53 -21.10 10.86
CA ASP A 578 -2.54 -21.50 9.45
C ASP A 578 -2.47 -20.28 8.54
N TYR A 579 -3.22 -19.22 8.88
CA TYR A 579 -3.23 -17.95 8.15
C TYR A 579 -1.85 -17.29 8.17
N ALA A 580 -1.18 -17.24 9.33
CA ALA A 580 0.19 -16.74 9.40
C ALA A 580 1.15 -17.60 8.58
N THR A 581 1.00 -18.92 8.63
CA THR A 581 1.84 -19.85 7.86
C THR A 581 1.65 -19.69 6.35
N SER A 582 0.42 -19.49 5.87
CA SER A 582 0.12 -19.37 4.44
C SER A 582 0.52 -18.02 3.84
N HIS A 583 0.62 -16.98 4.67
CA HIS A 583 0.99 -15.62 4.25
C HIS A 583 2.38 -15.21 4.76
N TRP A 584 3.21 -16.18 5.16
CA TRP A 584 4.54 -15.91 5.71
C TRP A 584 5.42 -15.16 4.70
N TYR A 585 5.81 -13.93 5.02
CA TYR A 585 6.47 -12.93 4.15
C TYR A 585 5.65 -12.45 2.94
N GLY A 586 4.40 -12.89 2.82
CA GLY A 586 3.44 -12.43 1.82
C GLY A 586 2.73 -11.15 2.26
N VAL A 587 1.95 -10.57 1.36
CA VAL A 587 1.05 -9.45 1.68
C VAL A 587 -0.37 -9.98 1.65
N SER A 588 -1.05 -9.93 2.78
CA SER A 588 -2.42 -10.36 2.97
C SER A 588 -3.42 -9.24 2.70
N THR A 589 -4.65 -9.64 2.44
CA THR A 589 -5.79 -8.78 2.18
C THR A 589 -6.98 -9.16 3.06
N THR A 590 -7.92 -8.24 3.22
CA THR A 590 -9.16 -8.48 3.97
C THR A 590 -9.94 -9.68 3.39
N ALA A 591 -9.96 -9.82 2.07
CA ALA A 591 -10.62 -10.93 1.38
C ALA A 591 -9.96 -12.28 1.71
N GLU A 592 -8.63 -12.34 1.74
CA GLU A 592 -7.88 -13.55 2.10
C GLU A 592 -8.11 -13.96 3.56
N PHE A 593 -8.13 -13.00 4.49
CA PHE A 593 -8.47 -13.30 5.88
C PHE A 593 -9.90 -13.84 6.02
N LYS A 594 -10.88 -13.21 5.38
CA LYS A 594 -12.29 -13.68 5.43
C LYS A 594 -12.42 -15.08 4.85
N ALA A 595 -11.73 -15.38 3.76
CA ALA A 595 -11.69 -16.71 3.16
C ALA A 595 -11.05 -17.74 4.12
N ALA A 596 -9.91 -17.41 4.75
CA ALA A 596 -9.26 -18.26 5.73
C ALA A 596 -10.18 -18.51 6.96
N ALA A 597 -10.82 -17.47 7.47
CA ALA A 597 -11.75 -17.56 8.59
C ALA A 597 -12.96 -18.45 8.25
N GLN A 598 -13.53 -18.28 7.06
CA GLN A 598 -14.64 -19.14 6.60
C GLN A 598 -14.20 -20.59 6.42
N ALA A 599 -12.98 -20.84 5.94
CA ALA A 599 -12.44 -22.20 5.81
C ALA A 599 -12.18 -22.89 7.16
N ALA A 600 -11.99 -22.12 8.24
CA ALA A 600 -11.75 -22.65 9.58
C ALA A 600 -13.01 -23.13 10.31
N THR A 601 -14.21 -22.87 9.79
CA THR A 601 -15.48 -23.21 10.44
C THR A 601 -16.59 -23.60 9.45
N THR A 602 -17.60 -24.32 9.93
CA THR A 602 -18.83 -24.58 9.16
C THR A 602 -19.90 -23.52 9.40
N THR A 603 -19.70 -22.65 10.39
CA THR A 603 -20.57 -21.48 10.64
C THR A 603 -20.46 -20.50 9.47
N ASP A 604 -21.58 -20.07 8.90
CA ASP A 604 -21.61 -19.00 7.90
C ASP A 604 -21.23 -17.67 8.55
N LEU A 605 -20.13 -17.06 8.10
CA LEU A 605 -19.60 -15.82 8.65
C LEU A 605 -20.15 -14.57 7.93
N THR A 606 -21.04 -14.71 6.96
CA THR A 606 -21.58 -13.58 6.18
C THR A 606 -22.18 -12.50 7.08
N SER A 607 -23.03 -12.88 8.04
CA SER A 607 -23.63 -11.91 8.98
C SER A 607 -22.59 -11.31 9.93
N PHE A 608 -21.57 -12.07 10.32
CA PHE A 608 -20.49 -11.58 11.17
C PHE A 608 -19.76 -10.41 10.49
N TRP A 609 -19.35 -10.56 9.22
CA TRP A 609 -18.65 -9.50 8.49
C TRP A 609 -19.51 -8.24 8.35
N THR A 610 -20.81 -8.39 8.07
CA THR A 610 -21.73 -7.26 8.01
C THR A 610 -21.90 -6.56 9.36
N THR A 611 -22.08 -7.32 10.45
CA THR A 611 -22.25 -6.75 11.80
C THR A 611 -21.02 -5.97 12.25
N HIS A 612 -19.82 -6.45 11.96
CA HIS A 612 -18.56 -5.79 12.34
C HIS A 612 -18.05 -4.79 11.30
N ARG A 613 -18.79 -4.58 10.20
CA ARG A 613 -18.41 -3.66 9.11
C ARG A 613 -17.01 -3.94 8.56
N ILE A 614 -16.73 -5.22 8.34
CA ILE A 614 -15.51 -5.72 7.69
C ILE A 614 -15.85 -5.98 6.23
N GLU A 615 -15.55 -5.01 5.37
CA GLU A 615 -15.81 -5.05 3.93
C GLU A 615 -14.54 -5.37 3.14
N GLY A 616 -14.70 -5.94 1.95
CA GLY A 616 -13.60 -6.48 1.14
C GLY A 616 -13.81 -7.95 0.83
#